data_AF-A0A843GP20-F1
#
_entry.id   AF-A0A843GP20-F1
#
_cell.length_a   1.000
_cell.length_b   1.000
_cell.length_c   1.000
_cell.angle_alpha   90.00
_cell.angle_beta   90.00
_cell.angle_gamma   90.00
#
_symmetry.space_group_name_H-M   'P 1'
#
loop_
_entity.id
_entity.type
_entity.pdbx_description
1 polymer ?
#
loop_
_entity_poly.entity_id
_entity_poly.type
_entity_poly.pdbx_seq_one_letter_code
_entity_poly.pdbx_strand_id
1 'polypeptide(L)'
;MDSKTLNKCLINYWTDKKSGKHEELIKQHGMLLLKNLKVEADDLFEQIEENTFKFQTFPMISWNEFLNRANLAEYLKPEYVKDALEVTSSRPAIGKGEFLFVSCFSNLAFSAGKGDVVDLKTGKICEFKGIRSTLSGDSKVYRQMNKSLIYSIFSMFETSGEYDHFNRDCADDISKLLKDKPNLLVKVLERLQNVSEPNTKIAHAFAELYNIKNDLFTVVGAMQLFIYMLVQKASFILLTNNEGFCCFARPQTPDDAFRIVKGLKLSSWQTGDYGMTIGI
;
A
#
# COMPACT_ATOMS: atom_id res chain seq x y z
N MET A 1 33.31 -4.25 12.36
CA MET A 1 32.44 -5.15 11.59
C MET A 1 33.06 -5.40 10.23
N ASP A 2 33.23 -6.66 9.86
CA ASP A 2 33.86 -7.05 8.58
C ASP A 2 32.85 -6.99 7.42
N SER A 3 33.13 -6.11 6.44
CA SER A 3 32.32 -5.94 5.24
C SER A 3 32.27 -7.21 4.36
N LYS A 4 33.29 -8.07 4.42
CA LYS A 4 33.32 -9.32 3.66
C LYS A 4 32.33 -10.35 4.18
N THR A 5 32.28 -10.55 5.51
CA THR A 5 31.32 -11.46 6.16
C THR A 5 29.88 -11.03 5.88
N LEU A 6 29.56 -9.75 6.09
CA LEU A 6 28.23 -9.22 5.82
C LEU A 6 27.78 -9.42 4.37
N ASN A 7 28.66 -9.13 3.40
CA ASN A 7 28.33 -9.31 1.98
C ASN A 7 28.02 -10.76 1.62
N LYS A 8 28.76 -11.72 2.19
CA LYS A 8 28.50 -13.15 1.98
C LYS A 8 27.13 -13.56 2.51
N CYS A 9 26.80 -13.16 3.74
CA CYS A 9 25.53 -13.51 4.38
C CYS A 9 24.34 -12.87 3.64
N LEU A 10 24.48 -11.63 3.20
CA LEU A 10 23.49 -10.93 2.39
C LEU A 10 23.21 -11.61 1.05
N ILE A 11 24.25 -11.99 0.31
CA ILE A 11 24.09 -12.67 -0.99
C ILE A 11 23.31 -13.96 -0.77
N ASN A 12 23.77 -14.84 0.12
CA ASN A 12 23.11 -16.12 0.40
C ASN A 12 21.65 -15.94 0.81
N TYR A 13 21.37 -14.99 1.70
CA TYR A 13 20.03 -14.70 2.17
C TYR A 13 19.10 -14.25 1.03
N TRP A 14 19.55 -13.28 0.23
CA TRP A 14 18.70 -12.72 -0.82
C TRP A 14 18.56 -13.62 -2.04
N THR A 15 19.60 -14.34 -2.44
CA THR A 15 19.55 -15.22 -3.61
C THR A 15 18.86 -16.53 -3.32
N ASP A 16 19.21 -17.20 -2.21
CA ASP A 16 18.82 -18.59 -1.99
C ASP A 16 17.54 -18.70 -1.17
N LYS A 17 17.31 -17.76 -0.25
CA LYS A 17 16.15 -17.78 0.66
C LYS A 17 15.01 -16.89 0.21
N LYS A 18 15.32 -15.68 -0.27
CA LYS A 18 14.31 -14.66 -0.63
C LYS A 18 14.13 -14.44 -2.13
N SER A 19 14.83 -15.19 -2.98
CA SER A 19 14.70 -15.19 -4.45
C SER A 19 14.87 -13.81 -5.12
N GLY A 20 15.57 -12.87 -4.47
CA GLY A 20 15.81 -11.52 -4.97
C GLY A 20 17.14 -11.41 -5.71
N LYS A 21 17.12 -11.37 -7.05
CA LYS A 21 18.32 -11.09 -7.86
C LYS A 21 18.47 -9.58 -8.11
N HIS A 22 18.62 -8.80 -7.04
CA HIS A 22 18.74 -7.34 -7.12
C HIS A 22 20.03 -6.84 -6.45
N GLU A 23 21.15 -6.97 -7.16
CA GLU A 23 22.50 -6.65 -6.65
C GLU A 23 22.60 -5.24 -6.02
N GLU A 24 22.05 -4.22 -6.67
CA GLU A 24 21.99 -2.84 -6.18
C GLU A 24 21.21 -2.72 -4.85
N LEU A 25 20.13 -3.49 -4.69
CA LEU A 25 19.31 -3.49 -3.47
C LEU A 25 19.99 -4.24 -2.34
N ILE A 26 20.66 -5.36 -2.65
CA ILE A 26 21.46 -6.12 -1.68
C ILE A 26 22.57 -5.24 -1.12
N LYS A 27 23.24 -4.47 -1.98
CA LYS A 27 24.28 -3.50 -1.57
C LYS A 27 23.72 -2.40 -0.66
N GLN A 28 22.55 -1.85 -0.98
CA GLN A 28 21.88 -0.84 -0.15
C GLN A 28 21.49 -1.42 1.21
N HIS A 29 20.96 -2.65 1.25
CA HIS A 29 20.70 -3.34 2.51
C HIS A 29 21.98 -3.50 3.34
N GLY A 30 23.09 -3.91 2.72
CA GLY A 30 24.36 -4.03 3.41
C GLY A 30 24.86 -2.71 4.01
N MET A 31 24.73 -1.59 3.28
CA MET A 31 25.07 -0.27 3.83
C MET A 31 24.20 0.10 5.04
N LEU A 32 22.91 -0.20 5.01
CA LEU A 32 22.00 0.04 6.13
C LEU A 32 22.34 -0.83 7.35
N LEU A 33 22.65 -2.11 7.14
CA LEU A 33 23.03 -3.02 8.23
C LEU A 33 24.37 -2.62 8.84
N LEU A 34 25.38 -2.24 8.06
CA LEU A 34 26.66 -1.76 8.61
C LEU A 34 26.49 -0.56 9.55
N LYS A 35 25.55 0.33 9.24
CA LYS A 35 25.24 1.50 10.08
C LYS A 35 24.51 1.11 11.38
N ASN A 36 23.67 0.09 11.31
CA ASN A 36 22.65 -0.18 12.33
C ASN A 36 22.80 -1.49 13.11
N LEU A 37 23.75 -2.35 12.77
CA LEU A 37 24.02 -3.56 13.53
C LEU A 37 24.61 -3.25 14.91
N LYS A 38 24.18 -4.03 15.91
CA LYS A 38 24.74 -4.05 17.27
C LYS A 38 25.68 -5.24 17.50
N VAL A 39 25.54 -6.28 16.69
CA VAL A 39 26.27 -7.55 16.77
C VAL A 39 26.93 -7.89 15.43
N GLU A 40 27.67 -8.99 15.35
CA GLU A 40 28.22 -9.45 14.07
C GLU A 40 27.12 -9.91 13.10
N ALA A 41 27.40 -9.85 11.80
CA ALA A 41 26.40 -10.14 10.79
C ALA A 41 25.84 -11.57 10.89
N ASP A 42 26.68 -12.55 11.22
CA ASP A 42 26.29 -13.95 11.33
C ASP A 42 25.19 -14.14 12.40
N ASP A 43 25.35 -13.52 13.56
CA ASP A 43 24.38 -13.57 14.67
C ASP A 43 23.00 -13.00 14.26
N LEU A 44 23.00 -11.89 13.50
CA LEU A 44 21.75 -11.32 12.97
C LEU A 44 21.06 -12.31 12.02
N PHE A 45 21.79 -12.87 11.07
CA PHE A 45 21.18 -13.74 10.05
C PHE A 45 20.72 -15.07 10.64
N GLU A 46 21.41 -15.61 11.65
CA GLU A 46 20.92 -16.75 12.43
C GLU A 46 19.58 -16.40 13.12
N GLN A 47 19.49 -15.25 13.79
CA GLN A 47 18.25 -14.80 14.42
C GLN A 47 17.11 -14.54 13.42
N ILE A 48 17.43 -14.01 12.23
CA ILE A 48 16.45 -13.81 11.15
C ILE A 48 15.87 -15.15 10.67
N GLU A 49 16.69 -16.20 10.59
CA GLU A 49 16.22 -17.54 10.20
C GLU A 49 15.33 -18.18 11.28
N GLU A 50 15.58 -17.88 12.55
CA GLU A 50 14.73 -18.31 13.67
C GLU A 50 13.46 -17.45 13.86
N ASN A 51 13.35 -16.33 13.15
CA ASN A 51 12.25 -15.39 13.32
C ASN A 51 10.90 -16.02 12.93
N THR A 52 10.03 -16.21 13.91
CA THR A 52 8.69 -16.80 13.72
C THR A 52 7.62 -15.77 13.34
N PHE A 53 7.98 -14.49 13.24
CA PHE A 53 7.05 -13.43 12.87
C PHE A 53 6.64 -13.57 11.40
N LYS A 54 5.36 -13.86 11.19
CA LYS A 54 4.78 -14.14 9.87
C LYS A 54 3.96 -12.96 9.38
N PHE A 55 4.04 -12.68 8.09
CA PHE A 55 3.16 -11.77 7.41
C PHE A 55 1.75 -12.35 7.35
N GLN A 56 0.82 -11.65 8.00
CA GLN A 56 -0.61 -11.96 8.07
C GLN A 56 -1.37 -10.64 8.32
N THR A 57 -2.68 -10.70 8.52
CA THR A 57 -3.45 -9.52 8.92
C THR A 57 -3.04 -9.07 10.32
N PHE A 58 -2.78 -7.77 10.46
CA PHE A 58 -2.42 -7.16 11.74
C PHE A 58 -3.09 -5.79 11.89
N PRO A 59 -3.55 -5.44 13.10
CA PRO A 59 -3.81 -4.04 13.42
C PRO A 59 -2.51 -3.23 13.35
N MET A 60 -2.57 -1.94 13.64
CA MET A 60 -1.37 -1.11 13.75
C MET A 60 -0.39 -1.71 14.77
N ILE A 61 0.84 -1.97 14.33
CA ILE A 61 1.97 -2.41 15.15
C ILE A 61 3.05 -1.35 15.04
N SER A 62 3.50 -0.83 16.19
CA SER A 62 4.60 0.13 16.22
C SER A 62 5.93 -0.51 15.82
N TRP A 63 6.86 0.26 15.27
CA TRP A 63 8.18 -0.27 14.89
C TRP A 63 8.95 -0.91 16.04
N ASN A 64 8.86 -0.32 17.25
CA ASN A 64 9.51 -0.88 18.44
C ASN A 64 8.89 -2.22 18.86
N GLU A 65 7.56 -2.30 18.86
CA GLU A 65 6.84 -3.55 19.15
C GLU A 65 7.18 -4.64 18.14
N PHE A 66 7.30 -4.28 16.86
CA PHE A 66 7.74 -5.19 15.82
C PHE A 66 9.16 -5.72 16.04
N LEU A 67 10.14 -4.85 16.29
CA LEU A 67 11.51 -5.28 16.56
C LEU A 67 11.60 -6.21 17.78
N ASN A 68 10.80 -5.95 18.82
CA ASN A 68 10.72 -6.83 19.98
C ASN A 68 10.07 -8.18 19.65
N ARG A 69 8.95 -8.19 18.92
CA ARG A 69 8.25 -9.44 18.52
C ARG A 69 9.04 -10.29 17.54
N ALA A 70 9.85 -9.66 16.70
CA ALA A 70 10.75 -10.33 15.78
C ALA A 70 12.10 -10.75 16.42
N ASN A 71 12.29 -10.47 17.73
CA ASN A 71 13.56 -10.66 18.44
C ASN A 71 14.77 -9.97 17.76
N LEU A 72 14.54 -8.83 17.10
CA LEU A 72 15.57 -8.08 16.38
C LEU A 72 16.10 -6.87 17.18
N ALA A 73 15.44 -6.50 18.28
CA ALA A 73 15.79 -5.32 19.07
C ALA A 73 17.19 -5.38 19.69
N GLU A 74 17.70 -6.58 20.00
CA GLU A 74 19.06 -6.79 20.52
C GLU A 74 20.14 -6.73 19.42
N TYR A 75 19.74 -6.99 18.16
CA TYR A 75 20.64 -7.12 17.01
C TYR A 75 20.75 -5.82 16.20
N LEU A 76 19.70 -5.00 16.22
CA LEU A 76 19.57 -3.78 15.42
C LEU A 76 19.38 -2.54 16.30
N LYS A 77 19.97 -1.42 15.88
CA LYS A 77 19.73 -0.09 16.44
C LYS A 77 18.30 0.37 16.12
N PRO A 78 17.63 1.13 17.02
CA PRO A 78 16.27 1.64 16.78
C PRO A 78 16.13 2.44 15.47
N GLU A 79 17.21 3.11 15.05
CA GLU A 79 17.26 3.91 13.82
C GLU A 79 17.16 3.08 12.54
N TYR A 80 17.39 1.76 12.60
CA TYR A 80 17.37 0.88 11.43
C TYR A 80 16.08 1.00 10.61
N VAL A 81 14.95 1.01 11.29
CA VAL A 81 13.64 1.08 10.64
C VAL A 81 13.44 2.42 9.96
N LYS A 82 13.80 3.52 10.64
CA LYS A 82 13.76 4.86 10.06
C LYS A 82 14.65 4.96 8.83
N ASP A 83 15.90 4.51 8.96
CA ASP A 83 16.86 4.52 7.86
C ASP A 83 16.36 3.69 6.68
N ALA A 84 15.75 2.55 6.93
CA ALA A 84 15.19 1.70 5.88
C ALA A 84 13.96 2.32 5.20
N LEU A 85 13.08 3.00 5.95
CA LEU A 85 11.97 3.77 5.39
C LEU A 85 12.45 4.96 4.54
N GLU A 86 13.56 5.61 4.90
CA GLU A 86 14.11 6.73 4.11
C GLU A 86 14.63 6.29 2.73
N VAL A 87 15.05 5.03 2.58
CA VAL A 87 15.44 4.50 1.27
C VAL A 87 14.20 4.07 0.46
N THR A 88 13.03 3.87 1.09
CA THR A 88 11.81 3.51 0.34
C THR A 88 11.40 4.61 -0.65
N SER A 89 11.19 4.24 -1.90
CA SER A 89 10.76 5.20 -2.92
C SER A 89 9.25 5.41 -2.91
N SER A 90 8.78 6.58 -3.33
CA SER A 90 7.35 6.91 -3.42
C SER A 90 6.61 6.22 -4.58
N ARG A 91 7.28 5.45 -5.44
CA ARG A 91 6.71 4.85 -6.66
C ARG A 91 6.52 3.33 -6.56
N PRO A 92 5.50 2.76 -7.24
CA PRO A 92 5.10 1.36 -7.14
C PRO A 92 5.98 0.40 -7.97
N ALA A 93 7.30 0.55 -7.90
CA ALA A 93 8.24 -0.40 -8.46
C ALA A 93 9.28 -0.68 -7.38
N ILE A 94 9.54 -1.97 -7.12
CA ILE A 94 10.54 -2.51 -6.15
C ILE A 94 11.50 -1.42 -5.69
N GLY A 95 11.19 -0.84 -4.53
CA GLY A 95 11.56 0.52 -4.22
C GLY A 95 12.32 0.58 -2.92
N LYS A 96 13.41 -0.20 -2.81
CA LYS A 96 14.52 -0.05 -1.85
C LYS A 96 14.20 -0.07 -0.36
N GLY A 97 13.00 -0.45 0.07
CA GLY A 97 12.79 -0.78 1.48
C GLY A 97 11.69 -1.81 1.75
N GLU A 98 11.00 -2.32 0.73
CA GLU A 98 10.21 -3.55 0.87
C GLU A 98 11.11 -4.74 1.25
N PHE A 99 12.39 -4.71 0.87
CA PHE A 99 13.36 -5.72 1.30
C PHE A 99 13.50 -5.76 2.83
N LEU A 100 13.37 -4.62 3.55
CA LEU A 100 13.39 -4.58 5.01
C LEU A 100 12.30 -5.50 5.56
N PHE A 101 11.09 -5.28 5.07
CA PHE A 101 9.92 -6.04 5.45
C PHE A 101 10.10 -7.51 5.10
N VAL A 102 10.48 -7.80 3.84
CA VAL A 102 10.73 -9.17 3.38
C VAL A 102 11.79 -9.87 4.23
N SER A 103 12.82 -9.16 4.70
CA SER A 103 13.86 -9.75 5.55
C SER A 103 13.39 -10.07 6.97
N CYS A 104 12.38 -9.36 7.46
CA CYS A 104 11.90 -9.51 8.83
C CYS A 104 10.63 -10.38 8.96
N PHE A 105 10.08 -10.85 7.85
CA PHE A 105 8.98 -11.83 7.83
C PHE A 105 9.48 -13.18 7.32
N SER A 106 9.28 -14.25 8.07
CA SER A 106 9.79 -15.58 7.67
C SER A 106 9.08 -16.18 6.46
N ASN A 107 7.83 -15.81 6.21
CA ASN A 107 7.03 -16.34 5.11
C ASN A 107 7.00 -15.46 3.85
N LEU A 108 7.74 -14.35 3.78
CA LEU A 108 7.78 -13.51 2.57
C LEU A 108 9.04 -13.76 1.73
N ALA A 109 8.91 -13.60 0.43
CA ALA A 109 10.02 -13.56 -0.53
C ALA A 109 9.63 -12.76 -1.78
N PHE A 110 10.56 -12.58 -2.71
CA PHE A 110 10.26 -12.07 -4.04
C PHE A 110 9.91 -13.22 -4.99
N SER A 111 8.95 -12.99 -5.88
CA SER A 111 8.61 -13.96 -6.93
C SER A 111 9.71 -13.98 -8.00
N ALA A 112 10.13 -15.19 -8.38
CA ALA A 112 11.16 -15.36 -9.40
C ALA A 112 10.69 -14.75 -10.75
N GLY A 113 11.47 -13.80 -11.27
CA GLY A 113 11.28 -13.21 -12.60
C GLY A 113 10.25 -12.07 -12.71
N LYS A 114 9.42 -11.83 -11.67
CA LYS A 114 8.48 -10.69 -11.64
C LYS A 114 8.79 -9.67 -10.54
N GLY A 115 9.47 -10.11 -9.48
CA GLY A 115 9.89 -9.24 -8.38
C GLY A 115 8.75 -8.76 -7.48
N ASP A 116 7.55 -9.34 -7.62
CA ASP A 116 6.44 -9.14 -6.68
C ASP A 116 6.79 -9.74 -5.31
N VAL A 117 6.35 -9.12 -4.21
CA VAL A 117 6.44 -9.77 -2.90
C VAL A 117 5.35 -10.82 -2.77
N VAL A 118 5.72 -12.03 -2.35
CA VAL A 118 4.82 -13.18 -2.22
C VAL A 118 4.98 -13.88 -0.88
N ASP A 119 3.88 -14.46 -0.41
CA ASP A 119 3.93 -15.49 0.64
C ASP A 119 4.52 -16.77 0.06
N LEU A 120 5.63 -17.25 0.63
CA LEU A 120 6.39 -18.41 0.17
C LEU A 120 5.56 -19.70 0.13
N LYS A 121 4.62 -19.87 1.07
CA LYS A 121 3.83 -21.09 1.18
C LYS A 121 2.71 -21.15 0.15
N THR A 122 2.06 -20.02 -0.13
CA THR A 122 0.84 -19.94 -0.93
C THR A 122 1.04 -19.31 -2.30
N GLY A 123 2.19 -18.67 -2.53
CA GLY A 123 2.47 -17.89 -3.75
C GLY A 123 1.62 -16.63 -3.88
N LYS A 124 0.89 -16.24 -2.83
CA LYS A 124 -0.02 -15.09 -2.86
C LYS A 124 0.74 -13.78 -2.87
N ILE A 125 0.40 -12.89 -3.80
CA ILE A 125 0.98 -11.56 -3.94
C ILE A 125 0.58 -10.68 -2.75
N CYS A 126 1.56 -9.94 -2.23
CA CYS A 126 1.45 -9.01 -1.12
C CYS A 126 1.89 -7.61 -1.59
N GLU A 127 1.00 -6.64 -1.46
CA GLU A 127 1.26 -5.24 -1.82
C GLU A 127 1.83 -4.46 -0.65
N PHE A 128 2.73 -3.52 -0.94
CA PHE A 128 3.37 -2.66 0.05
C PHE A 128 3.12 -1.19 -0.31
N LYS A 129 2.67 -0.41 0.66
CA LYS A 129 2.40 1.02 0.50
C LYS A 129 2.99 1.81 1.66
N GLY A 130 3.82 2.79 1.34
CA GLY A 130 4.37 3.73 2.31
C GLY A 130 3.49 4.96 2.51
N ILE A 131 3.96 5.87 3.36
CA ILE A 131 3.25 7.07 3.82
C ILE A 131 2.81 8.05 2.71
N ARG A 132 3.42 7.98 1.53
CA ARG A 132 3.09 8.83 0.36
C ARG A 132 2.58 8.02 -0.83
N SER A 133 2.22 6.76 -0.62
CA SER A 133 1.80 5.89 -1.70
C SER A 133 0.32 6.10 -2.04
N THR A 134 0.04 6.11 -3.33
CA THR A 134 -1.30 6.15 -3.88
C THR A 134 -1.84 4.75 -4.15
N LEU A 135 -3.17 4.61 -4.11
CA LEU A 135 -3.89 3.44 -4.62
C LEU A 135 -3.94 3.48 -6.16
N SER A 136 -2.78 3.31 -6.78
CA SER A 136 -2.58 3.43 -8.23
C SER A 136 -1.53 2.46 -8.76
N GLY A 137 -1.49 2.29 -10.08
CA GLY A 137 -0.52 1.43 -10.78
C GLY A 137 -0.23 1.92 -12.21
N ASP A 138 -0.09 0.98 -13.15
CA ASP A 138 0.20 1.27 -14.57
C ASP A 138 -0.77 2.30 -15.16
N SER A 139 -0.23 3.33 -15.82
CA SER A 139 -1.00 4.42 -16.44
C SER A 139 -1.89 3.96 -17.61
N LYS A 140 -1.71 2.74 -18.11
CA LYS A 140 -2.65 2.11 -19.05
C LYS A 140 -3.96 1.70 -18.37
N VAL A 141 -3.89 1.33 -17.10
CA VAL A 141 -5.03 0.86 -16.32
C VAL A 141 -5.66 1.97 -15.51
N TYR A 142 -4.85 2.82 -14.88
CA TYR A 142 -5.32 3.89 -13.99
C TYR A 142 -5.40 5.23 -14.72
N ARG A 143 -6.46 6.01 -14.43
CA ARG A 143 -6.63 7.35 -15.01
C ARG A 143 -6.05 8.40 -14.08
N GLN A 144 -5.49 9.47 -14.63
CA GLN A 144 -5.13 10.63 -13.81
C GLN A 144 -6.39 11.41 -13.43
N MET A 145 -6.39 11.99 -12.23
CA MET A 145 -7.31 13.07 -11.91
C MET A 145 -6.96 14.28 -12.77
N ASN A 146 -7.97 14.85 -13.42
CA ASN A 146 -7.87 16.10 -14.14
C ASN A 146 -9.15 16.92 -13.90
N LYS A 147 -9.05 18.24 -14.12
CA LYS A 147 -10.19 19.15 -13.95
C LYS A 147 -11.40 18.73 -14.78
N SER A 148 -11.17 18.19 -15.99
CA SER A 148 -12.24 17.71 -16.87
C SER A 148 -13.05 16.57 -16.25
N LEU A 149 -12.44 15.70 -15.45
CA LEU A 149 -13.15 14.64 -14.73
C LEU A 149 -14.11 15.23 -13.71
N ILE A 150 -13.65 16.17 -12.87
CA ILE A 150 -14.50 16.86 -11.88
C ILE A 150 -15.60 17.66 -12.57
N TYR A 151 -15.25 18.46 -13.57
CA TYR A 151 -16.22 19.20 -14.38
C TYR A 151 -17.30 18.27 -14.96
N SER A 152 -16.89 17.11 -15.47
CA SER A 152 -17.81 16.13 -16.04
C SER A 152 -18.72 15.46 -15.02
N ILE A 153 -18.38 15.52 -13.73
CA ILE A 153 -19.27 15.08 -12.63
C ILE A 153 -20.31 16.16 -12.36
N PHE A 154 -19.87 17.40 -12.12
CA PHE A 154 -20.79 18.51 -11.83
C PHE A 154 -21.73 18.82 -13.01
N SER A 155 -21.27 18.66 -14.26
CA SER A 155 -22.12 18.87 -15.44
C SER A 155 -23.27 17.87 -15.55
N MET A 156 -23.16 16.66 -14.96
CA MET A 156 -24.30 15.73 -14.87
C MET A 156 -25.45 16.27 -14.01
N PHE A 157 -25.14 17.21 -13.12
CA PHE A 157 -26.11 17.90 -12.28
C PHE A 157 -26.52 19.26 -12.85
N GLU A 158 -26.02 19.65 -14.03
CA GLU A 158 -26.26 20.95 -14.69
C GLU A 158 -25.69 22.14 -13.91
N THR A 159 -24.56 21.91 -13.22
CA THR A 159 -23.82 22.95 -12.48
C THR A 159 -22.32 22.90 -12.83
N SER A 160 -21.59 23.94 -12.44
CA SER A 160 -20.13 23.99 -12.49
C SER A 160 -19.57 23.86 -11.08
N GLY A 161 -18.68 22.89 -10.85
CA GLY A 161 -17.89 22.82 -9.62
C GLY A 161 -16.67 23.73 -9.72
N GLU A 162 -16.22 24.26 -8.58
CA GLU A 162 -15.00 25.08 -8.47
C GLU A 162 -13.75 24.24 -8.15
N TYR A 163 -13.90 22.93 -8.07
CA TYR A 163 -12.86 22.01 -7.60
C TYR A 163 -11.94 21.55 -8.72
N ASP A 164 -10.63 21.61 -8.46
CA ASP A 164 -9.60 21.13 -9.38
C ASP A 164 -9.24 19.65 -9.16
N HIS A 165 -9.68 19.07 -8.04
CA HIS A 165 -9.33 17.75 -7.57
C HIS A 165 -10.45 17.17 -6.68
N PHE A 166 -10.42 15.86 -6.41
CA PHE A 166 -11.41 15.21 -5.54
C PHE A 166 -10.93 15.20 -4.09
N ASN A 167 -11.49 16.09 -3.26
CA ASN A 167 -11.27 16.17 -1.82
C ASN A 167 -12.59 15.99 -1.04
N ARG A 168 -12.55 16.18 0.29
CA ARG A 168 -13.74 16.05 1.15
C ARG A 168 -14.84 17.03 0.77
N ASP A 169 -14.50 18.31 0.58
CA ASP A 169 -15.48 19.35 0.25
C ASP A 169 -16.17 19.08 -1.11
N CYS A 170 -15.38 18.68 -2.12
CA CYS A 170 -15.90 18.25 -3.41
C CYS A 170 -16.85 17.06 -3.27
N ALA A 171 -16.50 16.07 -2.44
CA ALA A 171 -17.33 14.89 -2.20
C ALA A 171 -18.64 15.28 -1.48
N ASP A 172 -18.57 16.16 -0.50
CA ASP A 172 -19.74 16.62 0.27
C ASP A 172 -20.71 17.44 -0.61
N ASP A 173 -20.20 18.25 -1.54
CA ASP A 173 -21.03 18.98 -2.51
C ASP A 173 -21.67 18.03 -3.53
N ILE A 174 -20.94 17.05 -4.05
CA ILE A 174 -21.53 16.00 -4.90
C ILE A 174 -22.61 15.23 -4.11
N SER A 175 -22.36 14.92 -2.84
CA SER A 175 -23.33 14.26 -1.95
C SER A 175 -24.61 15.07 -1.75
N LYS A 176 -24.53 16.42 -1.66
CA LYS A 176 -25.72 17.28 -1.62
C LYS A 176 -26.51 17.18 -2.92
N LEU A 177 -25.85 17.31 -4.07
CA LEU A 177 -26.49 17.22 -5.39
C LEU A 177 -27.14 15.85 -5.64
N LEU A 178 -26.55 14.78 -5.10
CA LEU A 178 -27.10 13.42 -5.17
C LEU A 178 -28.40 13.25 -4.38
N LYS A 179 -28.73 14.11 -3.43
CA LYS A 179 -30.04 14.07 -2.75
C LYS A 179 -31.18 14.42 -3.69
N ASP A 180 -30.95 15.37 -4.59
CA ASP A 180 -31.95 15.84 -5.56
C ASP A 180 -31.99 14.95 -6.81
N LYS A 181 -30.84 14.38 -7.20
CA LYS A 181 -30.70 13.50 -8.38
C LYS A 181 -30.05 12.14 -8.01
N PRO A 182 -30.68 11.30 -7.15
CA PRO A 182 -30.08 10.06 -6.64
C PRO A 182 -29.82 9.01 -7.72
N ASN A 183 -30.57 9.05 -8.81
CA ASN A 183 -30.38 8.18 -9.98
C ASN A 183 -29.01 8.38 -10.66
N LEU A 184 -28.28 9.46 -10.38
CA LEU A 184 -26.95 9.71 -10.94
C LEU A 184 -25.81 9.05 -10.16
N LEU A 185 -26.06 8.52 -8.96
CA LEU A 185 -25.04 7.98 -8.05
C LEU A 185 -24.11 6.96 -8.73
N VAL A 186 -24.67 6.00 -9.47
CA VAL A 186 -23.88 4.96 -10.15
C VAL A 186 -22.94 5.59 -11.19
N LYS A 187 -23.42 6.54 -11.99
CA LYS A 187 -22.60 7.24 -13.00
C LYS A 187 -21.49 8.08 -12.37
N VAL A 188 -21.77 8.71 -11.23
CA VAL A 188 -20.76 9.44 -10.46
C VAL A 188 -19.66 8.49 -10.00
N LEU A 189 -20.04 7.35 -9.41
CA LEU A 189 -19.07 6.34 -8.96
C LEU A 189 -18.27 5.74 -10.12
N GLU A 190 -18.88 5.47 -11.28
CA GLU A 190 -18.16 5.01 -12.49
C GLU A 190 -17.05 5.99 -12.92
N ARG A 191 -17.30 7.31 -12.84
CA ARG A 191 -16.27 8.31 -13.14
C ARG A 191 -15.15 8.29 -12.09
N LEU A 192 -15.49 8.04 -10.83
CA LEU A 192 -14.57 8.03 -9.69
C LEU A 192 -13.85 6.69 -9.44
N GLN A 193 -14.08 5.66 -10.26
CA GLN A 193 -13.39 4.36 -10.14
C GLN A 193 -11.88 4.38 -10.40
N ASN A 194 -11.35 5.47 -10.96
CA ASN A 194 -9.91 5.62 -11.20
C ASN A 194 -9.31 4.48 -12.08
N VAL A 195 -10.07 4.03 -13.09
CA VAL A 195 -9.62 3.07 -14.11
C VAL A 195 -10.09 3.45 -15.50
N SER A 196 -9.31 3.11 -16.53
CA SER A 196 -9.60 3.42 -17.94
C SER A 196 -10.93 2.86 -18.40
N GLU A 197 -11.28 1.66 -17.93
CA GLU A 197 -12.53 0.95 -18.23
C GLU A 197 -13.33 0.73 -16.93
N PRO A 198 -14.25 1.64 -16.57
CA PRO A 198 -15.08 1.51 -15.38
C PRO A 198 -15.96 0.27 -15.41
N ASN A 199 -16.14 -0.36 -14.25
CA ASN A 199 -16.97 -1.53 -14.07
C ASN A 199 -18.30 -1.15 -13.39
N THR A 200 -19.39 -1.13 -14.14
CA THR A 200 -20.73 -0.78 -13.63
C THR A 200 -21.19 -1.64 -12.46
N LYS A 201 -20.83 -2.93 -12.39
CA LYS A 201 -21.20 -3.80 -11.26
C LYS A 201 -20.52 -3.37 -9.97
N ILE A 202 -19.25 -2.95 -10.04
CA ILE A 202 -18.55 -2.38 -8.89
C ILE A 202 -19.21 -1.06 -8.47
N ALA A 203 -19.53 -0.17 -9.42
CA ALA A 203 -20.23 1.09 -9.11
C ALA A 203 -21.57 0.85 -8.40
N HIS A 204 -22.37 -0.12 -8.83
CA HIS A 204 -23.62 -0.48 -8.15
C HIS A 204 -23.39 -0.93 -6.71
N ALA A 205 -22.43 -1.83 -6.48
CA ALA A 205 -22.14 -2.33 -5.13
C ALA A 205 -21.68 -1.22 -4.18
N PHE A 206 -20.90 -0.25 -4.67
CA PHE A 206 -20.50 0.92 -3.87
C PHE A 206 -21.59 2.00 -3.77
N ALA A 207 -22.53 2.06 -4.71
CA ALA A 207 -23.72 2.91 -4.59
C ALA A 207 -24.63 2.44 -3.45
N GLU A 208 -24.86 1.13 -3.33
CA GLU A 208 -25.58 0.53 -2.20
C GLU A 208 -24.88 0.84 -0.88
N LEU A 209 -23.55 0.71 -0.84
CA LEU A 209 -22.77 1.07 0.34
C LEU A 209 -22.91 2.56 0.70
N TYR A 210 -22.87 3.46 -0.28
CA TYR A 210 -23.08 4.89 -0.06
C TYR A 210 -24.44 5.18 0.55
N ASN A 211 -25.51 4.53 0.07
CA ASN A 211 -26.85 4.71 0.62
C ASN A 211 -26.95 4.32 2.12
N ILE A 212 -26.08 3.40 2.57
CA ILE A 212 -26.02 2.97 3.97
C ILE A 212 -25.11 3.88 4.81
N LYS A 213 -23.92 4.21 4.30
CA LYS A 213 -22.88 4.92 5.08
C LYS A 213 -22.97 6.43 4.99
N ASN A 214 -23.56 6.95 3.91
CA ASN A 214 -23.69 8.38 3.61
C ASN A 214 -22.37 9.17 3.71
N ASP A 215 -21.28 8.58 3.24
CA ASP A 215 -19.95 9.21 3.19
C ASP A 215 -19.30 8.93 1.83
N LEU A 216 -19.50 9.83 0.86
CA LEU A 216 -19.02 9.63 -0.50
C LEU A 216 -17.48 9.58 -0.56
N PHE A 217 -16.81 10.42 0.23
CA PHE A 217 -15.35 10.49 0.21
C PHE A 217 -14.72 9.16 0.66
N THR A 218 -15.18 8.61 1.78
CA THR A 218 -14.70 7.32 2.28
C THR A 218 -15.15 6.16 1.39
N VAL A 219 -16.36 6.21 0.82
CA VAL A 219 -16.84 5.22 -0.16
C VAL A 219 -15.94 5.18 -1.40
N VAL A 220 -15.55 6.33 -1.94
CA VAL A 220 -14.65 6.41 -3.09
C VAL A 220 -13.26 5.87 -2.74
N GLY A 221 -12.71 6.21 -1.57
CA GLY A 221 -11.45 5.62 -1.10
C GLY A 221 -11.53 4.08 -0.96
N ALA A 222 -12.63 3.57 -0.42
CA ALA A 222 -12.89 2.13 -0.31
C ALA A 222 -13.00 1.45 -1.67
N MET A 223 -13.70 2.10 -2.62
CA MET A 223 -13.81 1.62 -3.99
C MET A 223 -12.46 1.57 -4.68
N GLN A 224 -11.61 2.58 -4.51
CA GLN A 224 -10.26 2.60 -5.04
C GLN A 224 -9.38 1.49 -4.44
N LEU A 225 -9.46 1.24 -3.12
CA LEU A 225 -8.73 0.13 -2.50
C LEU A 225 -9.19 -1.22 -3.07
N PHE A 226 -10.50 -1.41 -3.20
CA PHE A 226 -11.08 -2.64 -3.72
C PHE A 226 -10.62 -2.92 -5.16
N ILE A 227 -10.72 -1.92 -6.04
CA ILE A 227 -10.25 -2.02 -7.42
C ILE A 227 -8.75 -2.24 -7.49
N TYR A 228 -7.97 -1.49 -6.70
CA TYR A 228 -6.52 -1.62 -6.65
C TYR A 228 -6.09 -3.08 -6.38
N MET A 229 -6.64 -3.67 -5.32
CA MET A 229 -6.31 -5.04 -4.93
C MET A 229 -6.74 -6.09 -5.96
N LEU A 230 -7.84 -5.84 -6.68
CA LEU A 230 -8.27 -6.70 -7.79
C LEU A 230 -7.33 -6.62 -8.99
N VAL A 231 -6.97 -5.40 -9.40
CA VAL A 231 -6.08 -5.16 -10.54
C VAL A 231 -4.69 -5.73 -10.28
N GLN A 232 -4.11 -5.47 -9.10
CA GLN A 232 -2.80 -6.03 -8.72
C GLN A 232 -2.83 -7.53 -8.43
N LYS A 233 -4.03 -8.15 -8.38
CA LYS A 233 -4.22 -9.56 -7.99
C LYS A 233 -3.59 -9.87 -6.62
N ALA A 234 -3.53 -8.87 -5.76
CA ALA A 234 -2.91 -8.94 -4.45
C ALA A 234 -3.88 -9.58 -3.45
N SER A 235 -3.37 -10.47 -2.61
CA SER A 235 -4.14 -11.09 -1.53
C SER A 235 -4.04 -10.30 -0.23
N PHE A 236 -3.01 -9.47 -0.08
CA PHE A 236 -2.76 -8.67 1.11
C PHE A 236 -2.19 -7.31 0.74
N ILE A 237 -2.42 -6.33 1.59
CA ILE A 237 -1.82 -5.00 1.50
C ILE A 237 -1.26 -4.62 2.87
N LEU A 238 0.03 -4.31 2.89
CA LEU A 238 0.71 -3.75 4.04
C LEU A 238 0.90 -2.25 3.82
N LEU A 239 0.43 -1.48 4.79
CA LEU A 239 0.57 -0.03 4.82
C LEU A 239 1.61 0.33 5.88
N THR A 240 2.41 1.36 5.65
CA THR A 240 3.43 1.83 6.59
C THR A 240 3.41 3.34 6.75
N ASN A 241 3.82 3.80 7.93
CA ASN A 241 4.17 5.18 8.19
C ASN A 241 5.41 5.26 9.11
N ASN A 242 5.74 6.44 9.61
CA ASN A 242 6.90 6.63 10.49
C ASN A 242 6.75 5.99 11.88
N GLU A 243 5.53 5.62 12.28
CA GLU A 243 5.21 5.09 13.61
C GLU A 243 5.10 3.55 13.60
N GLY A 244 4.68 2.97 12.48
CA GLY A 244 4.47 1.54 12.37
C GLY A 244 3.86 1.09 11.05
N PHE A 245 3.24 -0.09 11.08
CA PHE A 245 2.55 -0.68 9.95
C PHE A 245 1.29 -1.42 10.35
N CYS A 246 0.40 -1.63 9.39
CA CYS A 246 -0.73 -2.53 9.51
C CYS A 246 -0.87 -3.35 8.22
N CYS A 247 -1.46 -4.53 8.30
CA CYS A 247 -1.65 -5.39 7.14
C CYS A 247 -3.09 -5.87 7.07
N PHE A 248 -3.67 -5.80 5.88
CA PHE A 248 -5.04 -6.22 5.62
C PHE A 248 -5.07 -7.30 4.54
N ALA A 249 -5.95 -8.28 4.70
CA ALA A 249 -6.32 -9.14 3.59
C ALA A 249 -7.10 -8.34 2.54
N ARG A 250 -7.06 -8.80 1.29
CA ARG A 250 -7.86 -8.24 0.20
C ARG A 250 -9.34 -8.19 0.63
N PRO A 251 -10.02 -7.03 0.54
CA PRO A 251 -11.44 -6.95 0.85
C PRO A 251 -12.24 -7.86 -0.10
N GLN A 252 -13.19 -8.64 0.43
CA GLN A 252 -14.07 -9.48 -0.38
C GLN A 252 -15.38 -8.78 -0.71
N THR A 253 -15.74 -7.76 0.07
CA THR A 253 -16.95 -6.95 -0.12
C THR A 253 -16.64 -5.44 -0.06
N PRO A 254 -17.54 -4.58 -0.57
CA PRO A 254 -17.44 -3.13 -0.39
C PRO A 254 -17.35 -2.70 1.09
N ASP A 255 -18.09 -3.37 2.00
CA ASP A 255 -18.06 -3.03 3.43
C ASP A 255 -16.71 -3.39 4.07
N ASP A 256 -16.06 -4.49 3.66
CA ASP A 256 -14.69 -4.80 4.09
C ASP A 256 -13.73 -3.68 3.70
N ALA A 257 -13.79 -3.23 2.45
CA ALA A 257 -12.93 -2.17 1.94
C ALA A 257 -13.16 -0.86 2.71
N PHE A 258 -14.42 -0.54 3.01
CA PHE A 258 -14.79 0.65 3.78
C PHE A 258 -14.31 0.58 5.23
N ARG A 259 -14.40 -0.59 5.88
CA ARG A 259 -13.87 -0.78 7.24
C ARG A 259 -12.36 -0.57 7.30
N ILE A 260 -11.62 -1.08 6.31
CA ILE A 260 -10.19 -0.84 6.18
C ILE A 260 -9.93 0.66 6.02
N VAL A 261 -10.54 1.28 5.00
CA VAL A 261 -10.29 2.67 4.63
C VAL A 261 -10.70 3.67 5.70
N LYS A 262 -11.77 3.40 6.45
CA LYS A 262 -12.22 4.25 7.57
C LYS A 262 -11.20 4.31 8.71
N GLY A 263 -10.40 3.26 8.89
CA GLY A 263 -9.32 3.22 9.87
C GLY A 263 -8.03 3.91 9.42
N LEU A 264 -8.02 4.49 8.22
CA LEU A 264 -6.84 5.07 7.58
C LEU A 264 -7.01 6.57 7.35
N LYS A 265 -5.88 7.27 7.21
CA LYS A 265 -5.83 8.66 6.75
C LYS A 265 -5.95 8.69 5.23
N LEU A 266 -7.12 9.08 4.74
CA LEU A 266 -7.37 9.34 3.33
C LEU A 266 -7.03 10.79 2.98
N SER A 267 -6.22 10.98 1.94
CA SER A 267 -5.97 12.31 1.35
C SER A 267 -6.71 12.48 0.02
N SER A 268 -6.79 13.73 -0.45
CA SER A 268 -7.38 14.05 -1.76
C SER A 268 -6.75 13.28 -2.92
N TRP A 269 -7.51 13.02 -3.97
CA TRP A 269 -6.97 12.61 -5.27
C TRP A 269 -6.62 13.87 -6.07
N GLN A 270 -5.34 14.27 -6.04
CA GLN A 270 -4.87 15.54 -6.61
C GLN A 270 -4.75 15.50 -8.13
N THR A 271 -4.83 16.65 -8.79
CA THR A 271 -4.61 16.77 -10.24
C THR A 271 -3.25 16.19 -10.64
N GLY A 272 -3.23 15.30 -11.62
CA GLY A 272 -2.02 14.60 -12.09
C GLY A 272 -1.75 13.27 -11.37
N ASP A 273 -2.37 13.02 -10.21
CA ASP A 273 -2.26 11.74 -9.51
C ASP A 273 -3.13 10.67 -10.15
N TYR A 274 -2.70 9.42 -10.03
CA TYR A 274 -3.42 8.23 -10.48
C TYR A 274 -4.22 7.56 -9.36
N GLY A 275 -4.47 8.23 -8.23
CA GLY A 275 -5.36 7.77 -7.18
C GLY A 275 -5.26 8.56 -5.88
N MET A 276 -6.10 8.21 -4.90
CA MET A 276 -6.03 8.77 -3.55
C MET A 276 -4.78 8.26 -2.83
N THR A 277 -4.13 9.15 -2.07
CA THR A 277 -3.08 8.75 -1.12
C THR A 277 -3.73 8.19 0.14
N ILE A 278 -3.20 7.06 0.61
CA ILE A 278 -3.60 6.43 1.86
C ILE A 278 -2.43 6.39 2.83
N GLY A 279 -2.71 6.67 4.10
CA GLY A 279 -1.75 6.58 5.19
C GLY A 279 -2.39 5.97 6.43
N ILE A 280 -1.56 5.61 7.41
CA ILE A 280 -2.00 5.19 8.75
C ILE A 280 -1.98 6.39 9.69
#